data_AF-A0A173UX88-F1
#
_entry.id   AF-A0A173UX88-F1
#
_cell.length_a   1.000
_cell.length_b   1.000
_cell.length_c   1.000
_cell.angle_alpha   90.00
_cell.angle_beta   90.00
_cell.angle_gamma   90.00
#
_symmetry.space_group_name_H-M   'P 1'
#
loop_
_entity.id
_entity.type
_entity.pdbx_description
1 polymer ?
#
loop_
_entity_poly.entity_id
_entity_poly.type
_entity_poly.pdbx_seq_one_letter_code
_entity_poly.pdbx_strand_id
1 'polypeptide(L)'
;MSYRPDTSYRRYANYRANKHQYKMNQIATPIAMMLIIGVVSKFWWIILGVGVVILASILYKRNRNESTENSSEFILAETIENHPTERSVQMELKSTEAGYVNKKNQKNLGKTSKPGTDNNQRFYQMECLDCGHQYFANGSDIWQRKCPNCQGGQP
;
A
#
# COMPACT_ATOMS: atom_id res chain seq x y z
N MET A 1 52.91 53.09 -21.89
CA MET A 1 52.96 51.93 -20.98
C MET A 1 52.02 50.86 -21.53
N SER A 2 52.53 49.78 -22.14
CA SER A 2 51.70 48.72 -22.74
C SER A 2 51.35 47.68 -21.67
N TYR A 3 50.05 47.52 -21.37
CA TYR A 3 49.55 46.57 -20.37
C TYR A 3 49.66 45.13 -20.90
N ARG A 4 50.54 44.30 -20.32
CA ARG A 4 50.58 42.86 -20.58
C ARG A 4 49.64 42.15 -19.61
N PRO A 5 48.59 41.45 -20.09
CA PRO A 5 47.74 40.67 -19.20
C PRO A 5 48.52 39.50 -18.60
N ASP A 6 48.32 39.27 -17.31
CA ASP A 6 48.92 38.15 -16.57
C ASP A 6 48.42 36.78 -17.09
N THR A 7 49.14 35.72 -16.74
CA THR A 7 48.85 34.36 -17.22
C THR A 7 47.51 33.83 -16.68
N SER A 8 47.09 34.32 -15.51
CA SER A 8 45.78 34.09 -14.88
C SER A 8 44.65 34.64 -15.72
N TYR A 9 44.74 35.91 -16.16
CA TYR A 9 43.69 36.54 -16.95
C TYR A 9 43.56 35.92 -18.34
N ARG A 10 44.67 35.51 -18.97
CA ARG A 10 44.63 34.74 -20.24
C ARG A 10 43.89 33.41 -20.08
N ARG A 11 44.11 32.68 -18.99
CA ARG A 11 43.38 31.43 -18.70
C ARG A 11 41.89 31.70 -18.45
N TYR A 12 41.56 32.73 -17.70
CA TYR A 12 40.17 33.11 -17.45
C TYR A 12 39.44 33.53 -18.74
N ALA A 13 40.08 34.32 -19.59
CA ALA A 13 39.54 34.71 -20.90
C ALA A 13 39.29 33.48 -21.78
N ASN A 14 40.23 32.54 -21.83
CA ASN A 14 40.07 31.28 -22.57
C ASN A 14 38.96 30.39 -21.99
N TYR A 15 38.82 30.31 -20.67
CA TYR A 15 37.71 29.61 -20.02
C TYR A 15 36.37 30.23 -20.40
N ARG A 16 36.28 31.56 -20.38
CA ARG A 16 35.06 32.29 -20.73
C ARG A 16 34.69 32.08 -22.20
N ALA A 17 35.66 32.16 -23.11
CA ALA A 17 35.44 31.95 -24.54
C ALA A 17 35.00 30.51 -24.87
N ASN A 18 35.49 29.51 -24.12
CA ASN A 18 35.23 28.08 -24.39
C ASN A 18 34.39 27.40 -23.31
N LYS A 19 33.59 28.16 -22.56
CA LYS A 19 32.82 27.66 -21.40
C LYS A 19 32.01 26.40 -21.71
N HIS A 20 31.43 26.33 -22.91
CA HIS A 20 30.66 25.17 -23.36
C HIS A 20 31.52 23.91 -23.51
N GLN A 21 32.71 24.02 -24.13
CA GLN A 21 33.61 22.88 -24.28
C GLN A 21 34.08 22.35 -22.91
N TYR A 22 34.41 23.22 -21.97
CA TYR A 22 34.81 22.79 -20.62
C TYR A 22 33.69 22.05 -19.88
N LYS A 23 32.43 22.51 -20.00
CA LYS A 23 31.27 21.81 -19.42
C LYS A 23 31.05 20.44 -20.04
N MET A 24 31.15 20.34 -21.38
CA MET A 24 30.98 19.06 -22.08
C MET A 24 32.11 18.10 -21.75
N ASN A 25 33.37 18.58 -21.70
CA ASN A 25 34.53 17.76 -21.38
C ASN A 25 34.47 17.23 -19.93
N GLN A 26 34.01 18.03 -18.96
CA GLN A 26 33.81 17.56 -17.58
C GLN A 26 32.87 16.35 -17.46
N ILE A 27 31.90 16.21 -18.38
CA ILE A 27 30.95 15.10 -18.40
C ILE A 27 31.45 13.96 -19.30
N ALA A 28 31.96 14.29 -20.49
CA ALA A 28 32.34 13.32 -21.50
C ALA A 28 33.61 12.53 -21.13
N THR A 29 34.60 13.18 -20.50
CA THR A 29 35.87 12.54 -20.12
C THR A 29 35.69 11.36 -19.14
N PRO A 30 34.96 11.47 -18.01
CA PRO A 30 34.76 10.33 -17.12
C PRO A 30 33.95 9.19 -17.78
N ILE A 31 32.95 9.52 -18.61
CA ILE A 31 32.16 8.52 -19.34
C ILE A 31 33.06 7.73 -20.31
N ALA A 32 33.87 8.42 -21.11
CA ALA A 32 34.79 7.78 -22.04
C ALA A 32 35.83 6.91 -21.32
N MET A 33 36.37 7.37 -20.19
CA MET A 33 37.30 6.58 -19.38
C MET A 33 36.64 5.31 -18.81
N MET A 34 35.39 5.38 -18.33
CA MET A 34 34.65 4.20 -17.87
C MET A 34 34.37 3.19 -18.99
N LEU A 35 34.07 3.66 -20.21
CA LEU A 35 33.87 2.79 -21.37
C LEU A 35 35.17 2.08 -21.77
N ILE A 36 36.30 2.80 -21.80
CA ILE A 36 37.61 2.22 -22.13
C ILE A 36 38.01 1.19 -21.05
N ILE A 37 37.83 1.51 -19.77
CA ILE A 37 38.09 0.57 -18.66
C ILE A 37 37.18 -0.66 -18.80
N GLY A 38 35.90 -0.49 -19.10
CA GLY A 38 34.96 -1.60 -19.31
C GLY A 38 35.36 -2.53 -20.46
N VAL A 39 35.87 -1.96 -21.57
CA VAL A 39 36.31 -2.72 -22.76
C VAL A 39 37.66 -3.41 -22.53
N VAL A 40 38.60 -2.76 -21.84
CA VAL A 40 39.94 -3.30 -21.56
C VAL A 40 39.93 -4.29 -20.40
N SER A 41 39.02 -4.12 -19.45
CA SER A 41 38.91 -5.03 -18.33
C SER A 41 38.39 -6.39 -18.81
N LYS A 42 39.13 -7.46 -18.50
CA LYS A 42 38.88 -8.86 -18.90
C LYS A 42 37.58 -9.45 -18.30
N PHE A 43 36.68 -8.60 -17.82
CA PHE A 43 35.51 -8.90 -17.02
C PHE A 43 34.20 -8.85 -17.82
N TRP A 44 34.25 -8.93 -19.14
CA TRP A 44 33.03 -9.01 -19.96
C TRP A 44 32.16 -10.24 -19.60
N TRP A 45 32.79 -11.29 -19.07
CA TRP A 45 32.13 -12.46 -18.48
C TRP A 45 31.27 -12.13 -17.26
N ILE A 46 31.55 -11.05 -16.52
CA ILE A 46 30.71 -10.60 -15.39
C ILE A 46 29.38 -10.07 -15.92
N ILE A 47 29.39 -9.32 -17.04
CA ILE A 47 28.16 -8.82 -17.67
C ILE A 47 27.31 -9.98 -18.20
N LEU A 48 27.94 -10.97 -18.84
CA LEU A 48 27.26 -12.19 -19.28
C LEU A 48 26.69 -12.99 -18.09
N GLY A 49 27.46 -13.14 -17.01
CA GLY A 49 27.02 -13.84 -15.80
C GLY A 49 25.81 -13.16 -15.14
N VAL A 50 25.84 -11.84 -14.99
CA VAL A 50 24.70 -11.07 -14.45
C VAL A 50 23.47 -11.20 -15.35
N GLY A 51 23.65 -11.16 -16.68
CA GLY A 51 22.56 -11.38 -17.63
C GLY A 51 21.88 -12.75 -17.48
N VAL A 52 22.65 -13.83 -17.32
CA VAL A 52 22.13 -15.19 -17.10
C VAL A 52 21.38 -15.29 -15.77
N VAL A 53 21.91 -14.70 -14.69
CA VAL A 53 21.24 -14.70 -13.38
C VAL A 53 19.91 -13.94 -13.44
N ILE A 54 19.86 -12.80 -14.14
CA ILE A 54 18.62 -12.03 -14.33
C ILE A 54 17.62 -12.86 -15.13
N LEU A 55 18.04 -13.50 -16.22
CA LEU A 55 17.16 -14.32 -17.06
C LEU A 55 16.60 -15.52 -16.26
N ALA A 56 17.45 -16.23 -15.53
CA ALA A 56 17.03 -17.33 -14.65
C ALA A 56 16.05 -16.85 -13.56
N SER A 57 16.28 -15.67 -12.99
CA SER A 57 15.37 -15.07 -12.00
C SER A 57 14.00 -14.73 -12.60
N ILE A 58 13.97 -14.22 -13.84
CA ILE A 58 12.73 -13.92 -14.57
C ILE A 58 11.96 -15.22 -14.85
N LEU A 59 12.64 -16.26 -15.34
CA LEU A 59 12.03 -17.55 -15.62
C LEU A 59 11.50 -18.22 -14.35
N TYR A 60 12.28 -18.20 -13.26
CA TYR A 60 11.88 -18.72 -11.96
C TYR A 60 10.65 -17.99 -11.41
N LYS A 61 10.62 -16.65 -11.51
CA LYS A 61 9.46 -15.84 -11.10
C LYS A 61 8.22 -16.15 -11.94
N ARG A 62 8.38 -16.34 -13.26
CA ARG A 62 7.27 -16.71 -14.15
C ARG A 62 6.65 -18.05 -13.76
N ASN A 63 7.49 -19.07 -13.57
CA ASN A 63 7.04 -20.41 -13.15
C ASN A 63 6.34 -20.39 -11.78
N ARG A 64 6.85 -19.58 -10.83
CA ARG A 64 6.21 -19.43 -9.52
C ARG A 64 4.87 -18.72 -9.59
N ASN A 65 4.74 -17.69 -10.43
CA ASN A 65 3.46 -17.01 -10.64
C ASN A 65 2.41 -17.94 -11.23
N GLU A 66 2.77 -18.74 -12.25
CA GLU A 66 1.89 -19.75 -12.85
C GLU A 66 1.41 -20.80 -11.83
N SER A 67 2.32 -21.26 -10.95
CA SER A 67 1.94 -22.15 -9.84
C SER A 67 1.02 -21.46 -8.82
N THR A 68 1.20 -20.16 -8.59
CA THR A 68 0.36 -19.40 -7.65
C THR A 68 -1.03 -19.21 -8.23
N GLU A 69 -1.13 -18.82 -9.50
CA GLU A 69 -2.38 -18.58 -10.22
C GLU A 69 -3.25 -19.84 -10.26
N ASN A 70 -2.67 -20.98 -10.65
CA ASN A 70 -3.35 -22.28 -10.63
C ASN A 70 -3.80 -22.71 -9.23
N SER A 71 -2.98 -22.45 -8.20
CA SER A 71 -3.38 -22.75 -6.81
C SER A 71 -4.51 -21.83 -6.33
N SER A 72 -4.49 -20.55 -6.69
CA SER A 72 -5.56 -19.62 -6.35
C SER A 72 -6.86 -19.92 -7.11
N GLU A 73 -6.78 -20.37 -8.36
CA GLU A 73 -7.95 -20.79 -9.15
C GLU A 73 -8.60 -22.04 -8.56
N PHE A 74 -7.79 -23.02 -8.12
CA PHE A 74 -8.25 -24.20 -7.39
C PHE A 74 -8.90 -23.85 -6.04
N ILE A 75 -8.29 -22.96 -5.26
CA ILE A 75 -8.84 -22.49 -3.97
C ILE A 75 -10.13 -21.69 -4.17
N LEU A 76 -10.26 -20.90 -5.24
CA LEU A 76 -11.50 -20.18 -5.56
C LEU A 76 -12.63 -21.15 -5.92
N ALA A 77 -12.33 -22.17 -6.72
CA ALA A 77 -13.29 -23.21 -7.08
C ALA A 77 -13.78 -24.00 -5.84
N GLU A 78 -12.88 -24.35 -4.92
CA GLU A 78 -13.21 -25.03 -3.66
C GLU A 78 -13.97 -24.12 -2.67
N THR A 79 -13.70 -22.81 -2.67
CA THR A 79 -14.40 -21.84 -1.82
C THR A 79 -15.85 -21.60 -2.29
N ILE A 80 -16.12 -21.66 -3.60
CA ILE A 80 -17.46 -21.44 -4.15
C ILE A 80 -18.41 -22.61 -3.84
N GLU A 81 -17.91 -23.84 -3.75
CA GLU A 81 -18.74 -24.99 -3.33
C GLU A 81 -19.09 -24.96 -1.83
N ASN A 82 -18.24 -24.37 -1.00
CA ASN A 82 -18.49 -24.21 0.42
C ASN A 82 -19.18 -22.87 0.69
N HIS A 83 -20.51 -22.85 0.52
CA HIS A 83 -21.50 -21.90 1.04
C HIS A 83 -20.90 -20.75 1.87
N PRO A 84 -21.02 -19.46 1.48
CA PRO A 84 -20.44 -18.35 2.24
C PRO A 84 -20.98 -18.40 3.66
N THR A 85 -20.13 -18.88 4.56
CA THR A 85 -20.46 -19.09 5.97
C THR A 85 -20.97 -17.77 6.54
N GLU A 86 -22.06 -17.80 7.30
CA GLU A 86 -22.68 -16.61 7.93
C GLU A 86 -21.66 -15.67 8.63
N ARG A 87 -20.49 -16.20 9.00
CA ARG A 87 -19.35 -15.47 9.58
C ARG A 87 -18.67 -14.49 8.62
N SER A 88 -18.58 -14.77 7.30
CA SER A 88 -18.00 -13.82 6.34
C SER A 88 -18.94 -12.64 6.08
N VAL A 89 -20.25 -12.89 6.01
CA VAL A 89 -21.28 -11.85 5.88
C VAL A 89 -21.28 -10.94 7.11
N GLN A 90 -21.13 -11.48 8.33
CA GLN A 90 -21.02 -10.66 9.54
C GLN A 90 -19.80 -9.73 9.55
N MET A 91 -18.68 -10.12 8.93
CA MET A 91 -17.47 -9.27 8.88
C MET A 91 -17.60 -8.09 7.91
N GLU A 92 -18.55 -8.12 6.97
CA GLU A 92 -18.73 -7.05 5.97
C GLU A 92 -19.77 -6.00 6.40
N LEU A 93 -20.69 -6.33 7.30
CA LEU A 93 -21.75 -5.43 7.73
C LEU A 93 -21.21 -4.19 8.47
N LYS A 94 -21.71 -3.01 8.08
CA LYS A 94 -21.46 -1.77 8.83
C LYS A 94 -22.24 -1.80 10.14
N SER A 95 -21.75 -1.07 11.15
CA SER A 95 -22.39 -1.06 12.47
C SER A 95 -23.87 -0.64 12.45
N THR A 96 -24.26 0.20 11.51
CA THR A 96 -25.64 0.68 11.32
C THR A 96 -26.51 -0.23 10.46
N GLU A 97 -25.98 -1.31 9.90
CA GLU A 97 -26.75 -2.26 9.10
C GLU A 97 -27.42 -3.29 10.01
N ALA A 98 -28.66 -3.65 9.70
CA ALA A 98 -29.38 -4.67 10.44
C ALA A 98 -28.66 -6.03 10.30
N GLY A 99 -28.55 -6.76 11.41
CA GLY A 99 -27.79 -8.01 11.48
C GLY A 99 -26.34 -7.85 11.95
N TYR A 100 -25.79 -6.63 11.98
CA TYR A 100 -24.46 -6.39 12.53
C TYR A 100 -24.40 -6.81 14.01
N VAL A 101 -23.38 -7.59 14.38
CA VAL A 101 -23.12 -7.98 15.77
C VAL A 101 -21.79 -7.37 16.20
N ASN A 102 -21.82 -6.59 17.28
CA ASN A 102 -20.60 -5.96 17.80
C ASN A 102 -19.75 -6.94 18.63
N LYS A 103 -18.52 -6.52 19.00
CA LYS A 103 -17.57 -7.33 19.82
C LYS A 103 -18.07 -7.69 21.23
N LYS A 104 -19.21 -7.13 21.63
CA LYS A 104 -19.83 -7.32 22.94
C LYS A 104 -21.09 -8.19 22.84
N ASN A 105 -21.36 -8.84 21.71
CA ASN A 105 -22.55 -9.68 21.47
C ASN A 105 -23.86 -8.89 21.45
N GLN A 106 -23.85 -7.68 20.86
CA GLN A 106 -25.08 -6.93 20.62
C GLN A 106 -25.40 -6.95 19.14
N LYS A 107 -26.59 -7.41 18.80
CA LYS A 107 -27.12 -7.41 17.44
C LYS A 107 -27.89 -6.13 17.18
N ASN A 108 -27.59 -5.47 16.06
CA ASN A 108 -28.39 -4.38 15.53
C ASN A 108 -29.62 -4.96 14.80
N LEU A 109 -30.82 -4.64 15.26
CA LEU A 109 -32.09 -5.05 14.65
C LEU A 109 -32.60 -4.04 13.62
N GLY A 110 -31.96 -2.87 13.50
CA GLY A 110 -32.22 -1.88 12.46
C GLY A 110 -32.50 -0.47 12.97
N LYS A 111 -32.52 0.46 12.02
CA LYS A 111 -32.78 1.88 12.24
C LYS A 111 -34.25 2.11 12.58
N THR A 112 -34.50 2.92 13.60
CA THR A 112 -35.87 3.30 13.98
C THR A 112 -36.26 4.68 13.44
N SER A 113 -37.54 5.02 13.54
CA SER A 113 -38.05 6.35 13.22
C SER A 113 -37.76 7.39 14.31
N LYS A 114 -37.23 7.00 15.47
CA LYS A 114 -36.99 7.92 16.59
C LYS A 114 -35.70 8.72 16.38
N PRO A 115 -35.71 10.05 16.63
CA PRO A 115 -34.48 10.83 16.68
C PRO A 115 -33.58 10.32 17.80
N GLY A 116 -32.27 10.22 17.53
CA GLY A 116 -31.26 9.91 18.53
C GLY A 116 -30.98 11.13 19.41
N THR A 117 -30.16 10.93 20.44
CA THR A 117 -29.71 12.02 21.33
C THR A 117 -28.47 12.73 20.79
N ASP A 118 -27.72 12.05 19.91
CA ASP A 118 -26.53 12.60 19.27
C ASP A 118 -26.88 13.45 18.05
N ASN A 119 -25.97 14.36 17.67
CA ASN A 119 -26.19 15.31 16.58
C ASN A 119 -26.56 14.60 15.26
N ASN A 120 -27.79 14.84 14.78
CA ASN A 120 -28.38 14.24 13.59
C ASN A 120 -28.40 12.70 13.56
N GLN A 121 -28.28 12.03 14.71
CA GLN A 121 -28.36 10.58 14.79
C GLN A 121 -29.82 10.08 14.88
N ARG A 122 -30.00 8.79 14.63
CA ARG A 122 -31.26 8.07 14.85
C ARG A 122 -31.00 6.93 15.81
N PHE A 123 -32.02 6.56 16.57
CA PHE A 123 -31.92 5.36 17.40
C PHE A 123 -32.00 4.11 16.55
N TYR A 124 -31.17 3.13 16.91
CA TYR A 124 -31.21 1.77 16.41
C TYR A 124 -31.71 0.84 17.51
N GLN A 125 -32.54 -0.13 17.14
CA GLN A 125 -32.97 -1.18 18.05
C GLN A 125 -31.82 -2.18 18.20
N MET A 126 -31.36 -2.39 19.43
CA MET A 126 -30.31 -3.35 19.77
C MET A 126 -30.90 -4.51 20.56
N GLU A 127 -30.32 -5.69 20.41
CA GLU A 127 -30.61 -6.88 21.21
C GLU A 127 -29.31 -7.45 21.75
N CYS A 128 -29.23 -7.67 23.06
CA CYS A 128 -28.12 -8.40 23.66
C CYS A 128 -28.28 -9.90 23.43
N LEU A 129 -27.33 -10.54 22.76
CA LEU A 129 -27.36 -11.98 22.50
C LEU A 129 -26.95 -12.81 23.74
N ASP A 130 -26.44 -12.18 24.80
CA ASP A 130 -26.12 -12.87 26.07
C ASP A 130 -27.35 -12.99 27.01
N CYS A 131 -28.24 -11.99 27.04
CA CYS A 131 -29.39 -11.97 27.97
C CYS A 131 -30.76 -11.65 27.32
N GLY A 132 -30.82 -11.41 26.02
CA GLY A 132 -32.04 -11.08 25.28
C GLY A 132 -32.60 -9.66 25.50
N HIS A 133 -31.96 -8.85 26.35
CA HIS A 133 -32.47 -7.50 26.63
C HIS A 133 -32.38 -6.60 25.38
N GLN A 134 -33.51 -5.96 25.05
CA GLN A 134 -33.62 -5.03 23.95
C GLN A 134 -33.63 -3.57 24.42
N TYR A 135 -32.91 -2.71 23.70
CA TYR A 135 -32.72 -1.32 24.08
C TYR A 135 -32.32 -0.48 22.85
N PHE A 136 -32.23 0.85 23.02
CA PHE A 136 -31.85 1.76 21.93
C PHE A 136 -30.39 2.22 22.04
N ALA A 137 -29.75 2.45 20.89
CA ALA A 137 -28.43 3.08 20.82
C ALA A 137 -28.36 4.07 19.65
N ASN A 138 -27.56 5.13 19.79
CA ASN A 138 -27.24 6.00 18.65
C ASN A 138 -26.39 5.24 17.63
N GLY A 139 -26.54 5.58 16.35
CA GLY A 139 -25.75 4.97 15.26
C GLY A 139 -24.23 5.06 15.47
N SER A 140 -23.78 6.15 16.09
CA SER A 140 -22.39 6.43 16.52
C SER A 140 -21.83 5.42 17.52
N ASP A 141 -22.69 4.80 18.34
CA ASP A 141 -22.27 4.00 19.49
C ASP A 141 -22.34 2.48 19.25
N ILE A 142 -23.07 2.03 18.21
CA ILE A 142 -23.44 0.62 18.02
C ILE A 142 -22.21 -0.33 18.10
N TRP A 143 -21.11 0.06 17.46
CA TRP A 143 -19.89 -0.77 17.35
C TRP A 143 -19.20 -1.04 18.70
N GLN A 144 -19.42 -0.20 19.71
CA GLN A 144 -18.81 -0.31 21.04
C GLN A 144 -19.81 -0.51 22.18
N ARG A 145 -21.12 -0.44 21.87
CA ARG A 145 -22.20 -0.47 22.86
C ARG A 145 -22.11 -1.73 23.72
N LYS A 146 -22.32 -1.61 25.03
CA LYS A 146 -22.51 -2.73 25.97
C LYS A 146 -23.98 -2.84 26.37
N CYS A 147 -24.41 -4.04 26.73
CA CYS A 147 -25.75 -4.26 27.27
C CYS A 147 -25.94 -3.57 28.65
N PRO A 148 -27.00 -2.77 28.84
CA PRO A 148 -27.29 -2.15 30.13
C PRO A 148 -27.72 -3.13 31.22
N ASN A 149 -28.29 -4.27 30.83
CA ASN A 149 -28.84 -5.25 31.77
C ASN A 149 -27.76 -6.17 32.37
N CYS A 150 -26.84 -6.72 31.57
CA CYS A 150 -25.89 -7.74 32.03
C CYS A 150 -24.41 -7.37 31.90
N GLN A 151 -24.06 -6.29 31.18
CA GLN A 151 -22.65 -5.92 30.91
C GLN A 151 -22.26 -4.56 31.50
N GLY A 152 -23.14 -3.96 32.31
CA GLY A 152 -22.92 -2.64 32.93
C GLY A 152 -22.90 -1.49 31.91
N GLY A 153 -23.59 -1.63 30.78
CA GLY A 153 -23.81 -0.52 29.84
C GLY A 153 -24.73 0.56 30.41
N GLN A 154 -24.69 1.75 29.85
CA GLN A 154 -25.67 2.79 30.18
C GLN A 154 -27.03 2.47 29.53
N PRO A 155 -28.19 2.81 30.12
CA PRO A 155 -29.50 2.62 29.51
C PRO A 155 -29.66 3.41 28.19
#